data_AF-A0A0D6ZCN6-F1
#
_entry.id   AF-A0A0D6ZCN6-F1
#
_cell.length_a   1.000
_cell.length_b   1.000
_cell.length_c   1.000
_cell.angle_alpha   90.00
_cell.angle_beta   90.00
_cell.angle_gamma   90.00
#
_symmetry.space_group_name_H-M   'P 1'
#
loop_
_entity.id
_entity.type
_entity.pdbx_description
1 polymer ?
#
loop_
_entity_poly.entity_id
_entity_poly.type
_entity_poly.pdbx_seq_one_letter_code
_entity_poly.pdbx_strand_id
1 'polypeptide(L)' 'MKRLLPAIVSSFFILMGIFIFAFVIRMVWFPPGPMGMMMERGMMAHHMMFWFGPLIWVIFIIAGILLVVWIVYRRKKR' A
#
# COMPACT_ATOMS: atom_id res chain seq x y z
N MET A 1 22.83 6.50 14.71
CA MET A 1 21.38 6.25 14.46
C MET A 1 20.67 7.32 13.60
N LYS A 2 21.34 8.40 13.14
CA LYS A 2 20.72 9.40 12.21
C LYS A 2 20.40 8.86 10.81
N ARG A 3 21.01 7.74 10.39
CA ARG A 3 20.82 7.11 9.07
C ARG A 3 19.75 6.00 9.01
N LEU A 4 19.46 5.35 10.14
CA LEU A 4 18.50 4.24 10.20
C LEU A 4 17.07 4.71 9.91
N LEU A 5 16.71 5.86 10.45
CA LEU A 5 15.38 6.42 10.27
C LEU A 5 15.10 6.82 8.81
N PRO A 6 15.98 7.58 8.12
CA PRO A 6 15.81 7.82 6.69
C PRO A 6 15.78 6.52 5.88
N ALA A 7 16.60 5.52 6.22
CA ALA A 7 16.59 4.24 5.52
C ALA A 7 15.26 3.49 5.67
N ILE A 8 14.66 3.47 6.87
CA ILE A 8 13.36 2.84 7.14
C ILE A 8 12.22 3.56 6.41
N VAL A 9 12.25 4.90 6.39
CA VAL A 9 11.25 5.70 5.68
C VAL A 9 11.38 5.48 4.17
N SER A 10 12.60 5.52 3.63
CA SER A 10 12.84 5.27 2.20
C SER A 10 12.44 3.86 1.78
N SER A 11 12.75 2.83 2.58
CA SER A 11 12.33 1.46 2.26
C SER A 11 10.81 1.30 2.29
N PHE A 12 10.11 1.98 3.20
CA PHE A 12 8.65 2.03 3.21
C PHE A 12 8.08 2.62 1.91
N PHE A 13 8.60 3.75 1.44
CA PHE A 13 8.15 4.37 0.19
C PHE A 13 8.44 3.49 -1.04
N ILE A 14 9.60 2.82 -1.08
CA ILE A 14 9.95 1.89 -2.17
C ILE A 14 8.95 0.73 -2.20
N LEU A 15 8.67 0.10 -1.05
CA LEU A 15 7.69 -0.98 -0.96
C LEU A 15 6.30 -0.52 -1.38
N MET A 16 5.86 0.64 -0.91
CA MET A 16 4.58 1.23 -1.30
C MET A 16 4.49 1.46 -2.81
N GLY A 17 5.56 1.98 -3.42
CA GLY A 17 5.66 2.15 -4.87
C GLY A 17 5.55 0.84 -5.65
N ILE A 18 6.27 -0.20 -5.21
CA ILE A 18 6.18 -1.55 -5.82
C ILE A 18 4.77 -2.11 -5.72
N PHE A 19 4.09 -1.94 -4.58
CA PHE A 19 2.71 -2.40 -4.39
C PHE A 19 1.72 -1.65 -5.29
N ILE A 20 1.84 -0.32 -5.40
CA ILE A 20 1.01 0.47 -6.33
C ILE A 20 1.27 0.03 -7.77
N PHE A 21 2.53 -0.19 -8.14
CA PHE A 21 2.88 -0.64 -9.49
C PHE A 21 2.29 -2.03 -9.78
N ALA A 22 2.39 -2.96 -8.84
CA ALA A 22 1.76 -4.28 -8.94
C ALA A 22 0.24 -4.21 -9.06
N PHE A 23 -0.40 -3.29 -8.34
CA PHE A 23 -1.84 -3.03 -8.46
C PHE A 23 -2.21 -2.53 -9.87
N VAL A 24 -1.45 -1.56 -10.40
CA VAL A 24 -1.65 -1.03 -11.76
C VAL A 24 -1.45 -2.12 -12.80
N ILE A 25 -0.37 -2.91 -12.73
CA ILE A 25 -0.14 -4.03 -13.65
C ILE A 25 -1.32 -5.02 -13.58
N ARG A 26 -1.78 -5.37 -12.39
CA ARG A 26 -2.88 -6.32 -12.24
C ARG A 26 -4.19 -5.77 -12.79
N MET A 27 -4.47 -4.47 -12.64
CA MET A 27 -5.70 -3.85 -13.14
C MET A 27 -5.69 -3.58 -14.65
N VAL A 28 -4.52 -3.20 -15.20
CA VAL A 28 -4.38 -2.80 -16.61
C VAL A 28 -4.01 -3.99 -17.50
N TRP A 29 -3.08 -4.83 -17.06
CA TRP A 29 -2.51 -5.92 -17.84
C TRP A 29 -3.22 -7.26 -17.64
N PHE A 30 -3.89 -7.44 -16.49
CA PHE A 30 -4.67 -8.64 -16.16
C PHE A 30 -6.10 -8.30 -15.72
N PRO A 31 -6.90 -7.62 -16.55
CA PRO A 31 -8.32 -7.47 -16.27
C PRO A 31 -8.94 -8.87 -16.09
N PRO A 32 -9.90 -9.05 -15.18
CA PRO A 32 -10.46 -10.35 -14.86
C PRO A 32 -11.21 -10.92 -16.07
N GLY A 33 -10.50 -11.71 -16.89
CA GLY A 33 -11.04 -12.51 -17.99
C GLY A 33 -11.84 -11.76 -19.08
N PRO A 34 -12.57 -12.48 -19.95
CA PRO A 34 -13.45 -11.89 -20.96
C PRO A 34 -14.59 -11.04 -20.36
N MET A 35 -14.82 -11.14 -19.04
CA MET A 35 -15.69 -10.27 -18.25
C MET A 35 -15.20 -8.83 -18.16
N GLY A 36 -13.91 -8.53 -18.36
CA GLY A 36 -13.40 -7.14 -18.35
C GLY A 36 -13.99 -6.24 -19.44
N MET A 37 -14.44 -6.81 -20.57
CA MET A 37 -15.12 -6.07 -21.65
C MET A 37 -16.65 -6.03 -21.50
N MET A 38 -17.22 -6.88 -20.64
CA MET A 38 -18.67 -6.99 -20.40
C MET A 38 -19.10 -6.56 -18.99
N MET A 39 -18.14 -6.26 -18.09
CA MET A 39 -18.43 -5.78 -16.75
C MET A 39 -18.97 -4.36 -16.83
N GLU A 40 -20.22 -4.20 -16.41
CA GLU A 40 -20.78 -2.88 -16.12
C GLU A 40 -19.86 -2.13 -15.14
N ARG A 41 -19.77 -0.81 -15.31
CA ARG A 41 -18.88 0.07 -14.53
C ARG A 41 -18.96 -0.17 -13.02
N GLY A 42 -20.13 -0.56 -12.50
CA GLY A 42 -20.34 -0.88 -11.08
C GLY A 42 -19.57 -2.12 -10.59
N MET A 43 -19.52 -3.19 -11.38
CA MET A 43 -18.75 -4.39 -11.02
C MET A 43 -17.25 -4.14 -11.11
N MET A 44 -16.80 -3.32 -12.07
CA MET A 44 -15.40 -2.89 -12.17
C MET A 44 -14.98 -2.11 -10.93
N ALA A 45 -15.79 -1.14 -10.49
CA ALA A 45 -15.53 -0.37 -9.28
C ALA A 45 -15.50 -1.25 -8.02
N HIS A 46 -16.42 -2.22 -7.91
CA HIS A 46 -16.43 -3.17 -6.80
C HIS A 46 -15.15 -4.03 -6.78
N HIS A 47 -14.72 -4.54 -7.94
CA HIS A 47 -13.50 -5.34 -8.06
C HIS A 47 -12.25 -4.49 -7.75
N MET A 48 -12.22 -3.23 -8.19
CA MET A 48 -11.16 -2.28 -7.82
C MET A 48 -11.13 -2.03 -6.32
N MET A 49 -12.27 -1.76 -5.69
CA MET A 49 -12.37 -1.57 -4.23
C MET A 49 -11.98 -2.82 -3.45
N PHE A 50 -12.35 -4.01 -3.92
CA PHE A 50 -11.99 -5.27 -3.26
C PHE A 50 -10.47 -5.47 -3.17
N TRP A 51 -9.73 -5.09 -4.22
CA TRP A 51 -8.27 -5.19 -4.22
C TRP A 51 -7.60 -3.98 -3.56
N PHE A 52 -8.16 -2.77 -3.70
CA PHE A 52 -7.58 -1.54 -3.17
C PHE A 52 -7.85 -1.34 -1.67
N GLY A 53 -8.99 -1.83 -1.18
CA GLY A 53 -9.39 -1.70 0.22
C GLY A 53 -8.40 -2.35 1.19
N PRO A 54 -8.07 -3.64 1.04
CA PRO A 54 -7.06 -4.30 1.87
C PRO A 54 -5.69 -3.61 1.79
N LEU A 55 -5.30 -3.10 0.61
CA LEU A 55 -4.04 -2.37 0.44
C LEU A 55 -4.00 -1.08 1.28
N ILE A 56 -5.09 -0.32 1.32
CA ILE A 56 -5.20 0.87 2.18
C ILE A 56 -5.03 0.48 3.65
N TRP A 57 -5.70 -0.58 4.09
CA TRP A 57 -5.59 -1.06 5.48
C TRP A 57 -4.17 -1.47 5.85
N VAL A 58 -3.48 -2.19 4.97
CA VAL A 58 -2.07 -2.57 5.16
C VAL A 58 -1.18 -1.33 5.32
N ILE A 59 -1.38 -0.29 4.49
CA ILE A 59 -0.63 0.97 4.59
C ILE A 59 -0.87 1.66 5.93
N PHE A 60 -2.13 1.77 6.37
CA PHE A 60 -2.46 2.38 7.67
C PHE A 60 -1.83 1.63 8.85
N ILE A 61 -1.85 0.29 8.82
CA ILE A 61 -1.24 -0.54 9.86
C ILE A 61 0.27 -0.29 9.92
N ILE A 62 0.96 -0.33 8.78
CA ILE A 62 2.41 -0.12 8.73
C ILE A 62 2.78 1.30 9.16
N ALA A 63 2.04 2.31 8.70
CA ALA A 63 2.23 3.70 9.13
C ALA A 63 2.04 3.86 10.64
N GLY A 64 1.02 3.22 11.20
CA GLY A 64 0.76 3.19 12.64
C GLY A 64 1.92 2.57 13.43
N ILE A 65 2.44 1.42 12.99
CA ILE A 65 3.60 0.76 13.61
C ILE A 65 4.83 1.66 13.57
N LEU A 66 5.14 2.27 12.42
CA LEU A 66 6.26 3.19 12.28
C LEU A 66 6.15 4.39 13.23
N LEU A 67 4.93 4.92 13.39
CA LEU A 67 4.66 6.05 14.27
C LEU A 67 4.83 5.66 15.76
N VAL A 68 4.36 4.48 16.17
CA VAL A 68 4.58 3.95 17.52
C VAL A 68 6.07 3.73 17.80
N VAL A 69 6.79 3.09 16.87
CA VAL A 69 8.24 2.87 16.98
C VAL A 69 8.98 4.20 17.12
N TRP A 70 8.60 5.21 16.33
CA TRP A 70 9.16 6.54 16.42
C TRP A 70 8.93 7.18 17.81
N ILE A 71 7.70 7.13 18.33
CA ILE A 71 7.35 7.71 19.64
C ILE A 71 8.17 7.05 20.76
N VAL A 72 8.21 5.72 20.79
CA VAL A 72 8.96 4.95 21.81
C VAL A 72 10.45 5.32 21.76
N TYR A 73 11.01 5.39 20.55
CA TYR A 73 12.41 5.73 20.38
C TYR A 73 12.74 7.18 20.77
N ARG A 74 11.86 8.14 20.47
CA ARG A 74 11.99 9.54 20.90
C ARG A 74 11.90 9.68 22.42
N ARG A 75 11.00 8.94 23.07
CA ARG A 75 10.86 8.93 24.54
C ARG A 75 12.10 8.38 25.23
N LYS A 76 12.70 7.31 24.70
CA LYS A 76 13.91 6.67 25.28
C LYS A 76 15.18 7.53 25.19
N LYS A 77 15.19 8.55 24.31
CA LYS A 77 16.35 9.42 24.10
C LYS A 77 16.30 10.73 24.91
N ARG A 78 15.16 11.05 25.53
CA ARG A 78 15.06 12.05 26.60
C ARG A 78 15.38 11.39 27.92
#